data_AF-A0A1V9H2V8-F1
#
_entry.id   AF-A0A1V9H2V8-F1
#
_cell.length_a   1.000
_cell.length_b   1.000
_cell.length_c   1.000
_cell.angle_alpha   90.00
_cell.angle_beta   90.00
_cell.angle_gamma   90.00
#
_symmetry.space_group_name_H-M   'P 1'
#
loop_
_entity.id
_entity.type
_entity.pdbx_description
1 polymer ?
#
loop_
_entity_poly.entity_id
_entity_poly.type
_entity_poly.pdbx_seq_one_letter_code
_entity_poly.pdbx_strand_id
1 'polypeptide(L)' 'MKGERRGQYSIRINDQWRICFRWMEGDVVQVEIVDYH' A
#
# COMPACT_ATOMS: atom_id res chain seq x y z
N MET A 1 -20.40 8.19 4.35
CA MET A 1 -19.12 8.85 4.70
C MET A 1 -17.98 8.00 4.15
N LYS A 2 -17.34 8.43 3.05
CA LYS A 2 -16.21 7.72 2.41
C LYS A 2 -14.95 8.03 3.22
N GLY A 3 -14.60 7.15 4.15
CA GLY A 3 -13.50 7.32 5.09
C GLY A 3 -12.14 7.44 4.40
N GLU A 4 -11.51 8.60 4.57
CA GLU A 4 -10.12 8.85 4.97
C GLU A 4 -9.00 7.84 4.62
N ARG A 5 -9.00 7.22 3.44
CA ARG A 5 -7.80 6.51 2.92
C ARG A 5 -7.22 7.16 1.67
N ARG A 6 -7.22 8.50 1.61
CA ARG A 6 -6.39 9.21 0.64
C ARG A 6 -4.94 9.07 1.08
N GLY A 7 -4.14 8.31 0.32
CA GLY A 7 -2.71 8.19 0.55
C GLY A 7 -2.20 6.76 0.76
N GLN A 8 -3.05 5.73 0.79
CA GLN A 8 -2.61 4.33 0.84
C GLN A 8 -2.68 3.70 -0.56
N TYR A 9 -1.60 3.07 -0.97
CA TYR A 9 -1.40 2.48 -2.28
C TYR A 9 -0.95 1.03 -2.15
N SER A 10 -1.24 0.22 -3.17
CA SER A 10 -0.79 -1.16 -3.22
C SER A 10 -0.34 -1.56 -4.62
N ILE A 11 0.80 -2.24 -4.72
CA ILE A 11 1.32 -2.83 -5.95
C ILE A 11 1.28 -4.35 -5.80
N ARG A 12 0.68 -5.03 -6.77
CA ARG A 12 0.71 -6.50 -6.85
C ARG A 12 2.02 -6.92 -7.52
N ILE A 13 2.80 -7.78 -6.87
CA ILE A 13 4.03 -8.36 -7.44
C ILE A 13 3.68 -9.61 -8.26
N ASN A 14 2.91 -10.52 -7.67
CA ASN A 14 2.37 -11.72 -8.32
C ASN A 14 1.09 -12.16 -7.58
N ASP A 15 0.62 -13.38 -7.83
CA ASP A 15 -0.61 -13.89 -7.21
C ASP A 15 -0.52 -14.05 -5.68
N GLN A 16 0.69 -14.10 -5.13
CA GLN A 16 0.97 -14.35 -3.71
C GLN A 16 1.38 -13.08 -2.96
N TRP A 17 1.99 -12.08 -3.62
CA TRP A 17 2.63 -10.97 -2.91
C TRP A 17 2.09 -9.60 -3.31
N ARG A 18 1.88 -8.74 -2.30
CA ARG A 18 1.54 -7.33 -2.47
C ARG A 18 2.44 -6.44 -1.62
N ILE A 19 2.83 -5.30 -2.20
CA ILE A 19 3.45 -4.21 -1.46
C ILE A 19 2.35 -3.21 -1.12
N CYS A 20 2.19 -2.88 0.14
CA CYS A 20 1.34 -1.80 0.64
C CYS A 20 2.23 -0.65 1.10
N PHE A 21 1.90 0.58 0.72
CA PHE A 21 2.65 1.75 1.15
C PHE A 21 1.75 2.98 1.25
N ARG A 22 2.26 4.07 1.84
CA ARG A 22 1.61 5.37 1.82
C ARG A 22 2.48 6.42 1.16
N TRP A 23 1.82 7.38 0.50
CA TRP A 23 2.48 8.57 -0.03
C TRP A 23 2.25 9.74 0.93
N MET A 24 3.33 10.28 1.49
CA MET A 24 3.29 11.46 2.36
C MET A 24 4.36 12.45 1.90
N GLU A 25 3.94 13.68 1.60
CA GLU A 25 4.84 14.82 1.31
C GLU A 25 5.91 14.60 0.22
N GLY A 26 5.64 13.70 -0.73
CA GLY A 26 6.57 13.38 -1.82
C GLY A 26 7.39 12.11 -1.60
N ASP A 27 7.28 11.53 -0.40
CA ASP A 27 7.98 10.31 0.00
C ASP A 27 7.03 9.13 0.19
N VAL A 28 7.63 7.94 0.06
CA VAL A 28 6.97 6.67 0.33
C VAL A 28 7.27 6.24 1.75
N VAL A 29 6.23 6.05 2.54
CA VAL A 29 6.32 5.68 3.96
C VAL A 29 5.44 4.47 4.27
N GLN A 30 5.73 3.78 5.37
CA GLN A 30 4.98 2.60 5.82
C GLN A 30 4.88 1.51 4.72
N VAL A 31 6.03 1.15 4.14
CA VAL A 31 6.13 0.09 3.13
C VAL A 31 6.12 -1.28 3.79
N GLU A 32 5.16 -2.10 3.42
CA GLU A 32 4.98 -3.46 3.93
C GLU A 32 4.81 -4.44 2.78
N ILE A 33 5.46 -5.60 2.86
CA ILE A 33 5.23 -6.72 1.95
C ILE A 33 4.29 -7.69 2.66
N VAL A 34 3.15 -7.96 2.04
CA VAL A 34 2.12 -8.82 2.59
C VAL A 34 1.93 -10.02 1.67
N ASP A 35 1.94 -11.21 2.26
CA ASP A 35 1.53 -12.45 1.59
C ASP A 35 -0.01 -12.49 1.55
N TYR A 36 -0.54 -12.75 0.37
CA TYR A 36 -1.95 -12.97 0.09
C TYR A 36 -2.14 -14.47 -0.19
N HIS A 37 -2.22 -15.27 0.87
CA HIS A 37 -2.83 -16.60 0.88
C HIS A 37 -3.91 -16.69 1.95
#